data_AF-A0A1B1ESS9-F1
#
_entry.id   AF-A0A1B1ESS9-F1
#
_cell.length_a   1.000
_cell.length_b   1.000
_cell.length_c   1.000
_cell.angle_alpha   90.00
_cell.angle_beta   90.00
_cell.angle_gamma   90.00
#
_symmetry.space_group_name_H-M   'P 1'
#
loop_
_entity.id
_entity.type
_entity.pdbx_description
1 polymer ?
#
loop_
_entity_poly.entity_id
_entity_poly.type
_entity_poly.pdbx_seq_one_letter_code
_entity_poly.pdbx_strand_id
1 'polypeptide(L)'
;GLSLGRIHHAYLFSGTRGVGKTTIARLLAKGLNCETGITATPCGQCDTCREIEQGRFVDLIEIDAASRTKVEDTRDLLDNVQYAPARGRFKVYLIDEVHMLSRHS
;
A
#
# COMPACT_ATOMS: atom_id res chain seq x y z
N GLY A 1 -0.92 -14.69 9.05
CA GLY A 1 -1.02 -14.30 7.63
C GLY A 1 0.34 -14.36 6.98
N LEU A 2 1.15 -13.31 7.13
CA LEU A 2 2.51 -13.24 6.58
C LEU A 2 3.42 -14.39 7.04
N SER A 3 3.39 -14.74 8.32
CA SER A 3 4.18 -15.86 8.89
C SER A 3 3.81 -17.24 8.32
N LEU A 4 2.65 -17.37 7.69
CA LEU A 4 2.17 -18.62 7.07
C LEU A 4 2.35 -18.58 5.54
N GLY A 5 3.03 -17.57 4.99
CA GLY A 5 3.21 -17.38 3.55
C GLY A 5 1.92 -17.12 2.76
N ARG A 6 0.78 -16.91 3.45
CA ARG A 6 -0.52 -16.69 2.82
C ARG A 6 -0.78 -15.19 2.69
N ILE A 7 -0.46 -14.66 1.52
CA ILE A 7 -0.65 -13.25 1.14
C ILE A 7 -1.79 -13.17 0.13
N HIS A 8 -2.83 -12.39 0.45
CA HIS A 8 -3.89 -12.08 -0.50
C HIS A 8 -3.50 -10.87 -1.36
N HIS A 9 -4.07 -10.81 -2.57
CA HIS A 9 -3.82 -9.70 -3.51
C HIS A 9 -4.48 -8.38 -3.08
N ALA A 10 -5.45 -8.42 -2.16
CA ALA A 10 -6.15 -7.24 -1.67
C ALA A 10 -6.53 -7.38 -0.19
N TYR A 11 -6.46 -6.26 0.53
CA TYR A 11 -6.87 -6.13 1.93
C TYR A 11 -7.77 -4.89 2.06
N LEU A 12 -8.91 -5.03 2.73
CA LEU A 12 -9.80 -3.92 3.05
C LEU A 12 -9.76 -3.66 4.56
N PHE A 13 -9.25 -2.50 4.96
CA PHE A 13 -9.28 -2.04 6.34
C PHE A 13 -10.53 -1.19 6.56
N SER A 14 -11.41 -1.62 7.46
CA SER A 14 -12.64 -0.92 7.81
C SER A 14 -12.60 -0.43 9.26
N GLY A 15 -13.30 0.67 9.55
CA GLY A 15 -13.35 1.29 10.86
C GLY A 15 -13.44 2.80 10.80
N THR A 16 -13.77 3.43 11.93
CA THR A 16 -13.92 4.88 12.06
C THR A 16 -12.60 5.63 11.76
N ARG A 17 -12.68 6.93 11.50
CA ARG A 17 -11.48 7.77 11.32
C ARG A 17 -10.63 7.75 12.59
N GLY A 18 -9.31 7.68 12.43
CA GLY A 18 -8.36 7.73 13.55
C GLY A 18 -8.00 6.39 14.20
N VAL A 19 -8.64 5.26 13.83
CA VAL A 19 -8.30 3.93 14.38
C VAL A 19 -6.98 3.33 13.85
N GLY A 20 -6.22 4.07 13.04
CA GLY A 20 -4.93 3.64 12.52
C GLY A 20 -4.97 2.75 11.28
N LYS A 21 -6.04 2.80 10.46
CA LYS A 21 -6.16 2.02 9.21
C LYS A 21 -4.94 2.18 8.30
N THR A 22 -4.60 3.43 7.98
CA THR A 22 -3.47 3.79 7.11
C THR A 22 -2.14 3.37 7.75
N THR A 23 -2.00 3.51 9.07
CA THR A 23 -0.81 3.05 9.81
C THR A 23 -0.62 1.54 9.68
N ILE A 24 -1.67 0.75 9.88
CA ILE A 24 -1.61 -0.71 9.74
C ILE A 24 -1.30 -1.10 8.29
N ALA A 25 -1.87 -0.41 7.31
CA ALA A 25 -1.58 -0.66 5.91
C ALA A 25 -0.10 -0.40 5.56
N ARG A 26 0.50 0.67 6.08
CA ARG A 26 1.94 0.94 5.93
C ARG A 26 2.80 -0.14 6.62
N LEU A 27 2.41 -0.58 7.81
CA LEU A 27 3.12 -1.67 8.51
C LEU A 27 3.06 -2.98 7.73
N LEU A 28 1.92 -3.29 7.09
CA LEU A 28 1.80 -4.42 6.18
C LEU A 28 2.74 -4.28 4.98
N ALA A 29 2.78 -3.11 4.33
CA ALA A 29 3.69 -2.83 3.22
C ALA A 29 5.16 -3.01 3.63
N LYS A 30 5.55 -2.55 4.83
CA LYS A 30 6.90 -2.80 5.38
C LYS A 30 7.16 -4.29 5.56
N GLY A 31 6.23 -5.03 6.13
CA GLY A 31 6.36 -6.47 6.34
C GLY A 31 6.54 -7.26 5.04
N LEU A 32 5.90 -6.82 3.96
CA LEU A 32 6.02 -7.43 2.62
C LEU A 32 7.36 -7.11 1.95
N ASN A 33 7.86 -5.88 2.11
CA ASN A 33 9.03 -5.37 1.39
C ASN A 33 10.31 -5.27 2.23
N CYS A 34 10.30 -5.74 3.47
CA CYS A 34 11.49 -5.74 4.31
C CYS A 34 12.61 -6.59 3.66
N GLU A 35 13.82 -6.04 3.65
CA GLU A 35 15.00 -6.70 3.07
C GLU A 35 15.35 -8.00 3.81
N THR A 36 15.07 -8.07 5.11
CA THR A 36 15.23 -9.29 5.93
C THR A 36 14.26 -10.40 5.55
N GLY A 37 13.30 -10.15 4.64
CA GLY A 37 12.31 -11.09 4.17
C GLY A 37 10.88 -10.65 4.50
N ILE A 38 9.92 -11.46 4.03
CA ILE A 38 8.50 -11.26 4.31
C ILE A 38 8.24 -11.61 5.78
N THR A 39 7.90 -10.63 6.60
CA THR A 39 7.76 -10.80 8.04
C THR A 39 6.63 -9.96 8.63
N ALA A 40 5.99 -10.45 9.70
CA ALA A 40 5.06 -9.66 10.49
C ALA A 40 5.78 -8.59 11.35
N THR A 41 7.09 -8.73 11.55
CA THR A 41 7.94 -7.85 12.36
C THR A 41 9.02 -7.22 11.46
N PRO A 42 8.68 -6.21 10.64
CA PRO A 42 9.65 -5.53 9.79
C PRO A 42 10.76 -4.89 10.63
N CYS A 43 12.01 -4.93 10.15
CA CYS A 43 13.17 -4.57 10.97
C CYS A 43 13.24 -3.08 11.37
N GLY A 44 12.54 -2.19 10.65
CA GLY A 44 12.52 -0.76 10.94
C GLY A 44 13.81 0.01 10.60
N GLN A 45 14.90 -0.68 10.25
CA GLN A 45 16.22 -0.08 10.07
C GLN A 45 16.79 -0.18 8.65
N CYS A 46 16.27 -1.09 7.80
CA CYS A 46 16.68 -1.15 6.40
C CYS A 46 16.14 0.04 5.60
N ASP A 47 16.75 0.32 4.46
CA ASP A 47 16.39 1.48 3.63
C ASP A 47 14.94 1.39 3.17
N THR A 48 14.45 0.20 2.85
CA THR A 48 13.05 -0.02 2.52
C THR A 48 12.09 0.29 3.67
N CYS A 49 12.39 -0.13 4.90
CA CYS A 49 11.55 0.20 6.05
C CYS A 49 11.56 1.70 6.37
N ARG A 50 12.72 2.36 6.24
CA ARG A 50 12.87 3.81 6.49
C ARG A 50 12.14 4.65 5.44
N GLU A 51 12.25 4.29 4.17
CA GLU A 51 11.58 5.01 3.09
C GLU A 51 10.06 4.85 3.11
N ILE A 52 9.55 3.65 3.46
CA ILE A 52 8.11 3.45 3.63
C ILE A 52 7.58 4.30 4.79
N GLU A 53 8.33 4.40 5.89
CA GLU A 53 7.97 5.29 7.01
C GLU A 53 7.95 6.77 6.60
N GLN A 54 8.90 7.17 5.75
CA GLN A 54 9.02 8.54 5.24
C GLN A 54 8.07 8.84 4.07
N GLY A 55 7.26 7.88 3.63
CA GLY A 55 6.32 8.06 2.51
C GLY A 55 6.99 8.29 1.16
N ARG A 56 8.23 7.82 0.97
CA ARG A 56 9.01 8.04 -0.27
C ARG A 56 9.45 6.75 -0.98
N PHE A 57 8.92 5.61 -0.55
CA PHE A 57 9.25 4.33 -1.15
C PHE A 57 8.55 4.17 -2.51
N VAL A 58 9.32 3.97 -3.57
CA VAL A 58 8.83 3.99 -4.95
C VAL A 58 7.77 2.93 -5.25
N ASP A 59 7.85 1.77 -4.60
CA ASP A 59 6.91 0.66 -4.80
C ASP A 59 5.73 0.68 -3.81
N LEU A 60 5.58 1.74 -3.01
CA LEU A 60 4.38 2.03 -2.22
C LEU A 60 3.70 3.27 -2.79
N ILE A 61 2.62 3.05 -3.53
CA ILE A 61 1.83 4.12 -4.13
C ILE A 61 0.67 4.43 -3.21
N GLU A 62 0.68 5.63 -2.64
CA GLU A 62 -0.39 6.11 -1.77
C GLU A 62 -1.32 7.03 -2.54
N ILE A 63 -2.61 6.72 -2.47
CA ILE A 63 -3.67 7.42 -3.20
C ILE A 63 -4.71 7.82 -2.17
N ASP A 64 -4.94 9.10 -2.01
CA ASP A 64 -6.10 9.60 -1.30
C ASP A 64 -7.23 9.81 -2.30
N ALA A 65 -8.26 8.96 -2.21
CA ALA A 65 -9.40 9.03 -3.11
C ALA A 65 -10.26 10.29 -2.88
N ALA A 66 -10.18 10.94 -1.72
CA ALA A 66 -10.90 12.18 -1.47
C ALA A 66 -10.31 13.37 -2.24
N SER A 67 -9.00 13.36 -2.51
CA SER A 67 -8.31 14.41 -3.28
C SER A 67 -8.22 14.14 -4.79
N ARG A 68 -8.42 12.89 -5.22
CA ARG A 68 -8.45 12.49 -6.64
C ARG A 68 -9.87 12.12 -7.08
N THR A 69 -10.65 13.12 -7.45
CA THR A 69 -12.07 12.98 -7.82
C THR A 69 -12.33 12.66 -9.29
N LYS A 70 -11.29 12.61 -10.14
CA LYS A 70 -11.46 12.31 -11.57
C LYS A 70 -11.29 10.81 -11.83
N VAL A 71 -12.25 10.24 -12.56
CA VAL A 71 -12.24 8.84 -13.05
C VAL A 71 -10.99 8.53 -13.89
N GLU A 72 -10.41 9.56 -14.52
CA GLU A 72 -9.16 9.47 -15.30
C GLU A 72 -7.97 9.07 -14.40
N ASP A 73 -7.87 9.63 -13.19
CA ASP A 73 -6.76 9.38 -12.28
C ASP A 73 -6.68 7.91 -11.83
N THR A 74 -7.83 7.21 -11.78
CA THR A 74 -7.88 5.79 -11.41
C THR A 74 -7.48 4.87 -12.56
N ARG A 75 -7.76 5.26 -13.82
CA ARG A 75 -7.32 4.49 -15.00
C ARG A 75 -5.81 4.54 -15.16
N ASP A 76 -5.21 5.71 -15.02
CA ASP A 76 -3.76 5.87 -15.10
C ASP A 76 -3.03 5.08 -14.00
N LEU A 77 -3.66 4.96 -12.83
CA LEU A 77 -3.16 4.13 -11.74
C LEU A 77 -3.18 2.64 -12.11
N LEU A 78 -4.27 2.17 -12.71
CA LEU A 78 -4.45 0.77 -13.15
C LEU A 78 -3.51 0.40 -14.30
N ASP A 79 -3.25 1.32 -15.23
CA ASP A 79 -2.31 1.08 -16.34
C ASP A 79 -0.88 0.84 -15.83
N ASN A 80 -0.49 1.55 -14.76
CA ASN A 80 0.82 1.37 -14.14
C ASN A 80 0.94 0.11 -13.28
N VAL A 81 -0.14 -0.61 -12.99
CA VAL A 81 -0.11 -1.86 -12.19
C VAL A 81 0.64 -2.96 -12.92
N GLN A 82 0.66 -2.95 -14.25
CA GLN A 82 1.27 -4.02 -15.06
C GLN A 82 2.79 -4.10 -14.94
N TYR A 83 3.44 -3.04 -14.45
CA TYR A 83 4.89 -2.99 -14.29
C TYR A 83 5.34 -3.65 -12.99
N ALA A 84 6.41 -4.44 -13.10
CA ALA A 84 7.08 -5.06 -11.96
C ALA A 84 7.56 -4.00 -10.93
N PRO A 85 7.67 -4.37 -9.65
CA PRO A 85 8.26 -3.49 -8.64
C PRO A 85 9.70 -3.12 -9.01
N ALA A 86 10.08 -1.87 -8.76
CA ALA A 86 11.40 -1.33 -9.12
C ALA A 86 12.50 -1.76 -8.13
N ARG A 87 12.18 -1.85 -6.84
CA ARG A 87 13.13 -2.20 -5.75
C ARG A 87 12.60 -3.27 -4.80
N GLY A 88 11.31 -3.21 -4.47
CA GLY A 88 10.66 -4.11 -3.52
C GLY A 88 10.36 -5.50 -4.09
N ARG A 89 9.93 -6.39 -3.19
CA ARG A 89 9.36 -7.70 -3.57
C ARG A 89 7.93 -7.56 -4.09
N PHE A 90 7.22 -6.53 -3.63
CA PHE A 90 5.82 -6.24 -3.94
C PHE A 90 5.65 -4.76 -4.26
N LYS A 91 4.85 -4.49 -5.30
CA LYS A 91 4.30 -3.16 -5.58
C LYS A 91 2.96 -3.04 -4.86
N VAL A 92 2.88 -2.16 -3.87
CA VAL A 92 1.73 -2.01 -2.98
C VAL A 92 1.00 -0.72 -3.30
N TYR A 93 -0.30 -0.83 -3.55
CA TYR A 93 -1.19 0.31 -3.71
C TYR A 93 -2.01 0.49 -2.44
N LEU A 94 -1.83 1.64 -1.77
CA LEU A 94 -2.58 2.03 -0.59
C LEU A 94 -3.58 3.11 -0.98
N ILE A 95 -4.86 2.75 -1.01
CA ILE A 95 -5.95 3.66 -1.34
C ILE A 95 -6.67 4.05 -0.06
N ASP A 96 -6.51 5.29 0.37
CA ASP A 96 -7.26 5.86 1.50
C ASP A 96 -8.61 6.40 1.03
N GLU A 97 -9.59 6.32 1.92
CA GLU A 97 -10.98 6.71 1.68
C GLU A 97 -11.58 6.16 0.37
N VAL A 98 -11.30 4.88 0.06
CA VAL A 98 -11.70 4.19 -1.19
C VAL A 98 -13.18 4.35 -1.58
N HIS A 99 -14.07 4.61 -0.61
CA HIS A 99 -15.50 4.86 -0.86
C HIS A 99 -15.75 6.16 -1.64
N MET A 100 -14.76 7.07 -1.71
CA MET A 100 -14.77 8.29 -2.49
C MET A 100 -14.42 8.06 -3.97
N LEU A 101 -13.88 6.89 -4.35
CA LEU A 101 -13.72 6.52 -5.75
C LEU A 101 -15.12 6.33 -6.36
N SER A 102 -15.58 7.34 -7.11
CA SER A 102 -16.89 7.30 -7.73
C SER A 102 -16.98 6.14 -8.72
N ARG A 103 -18.07 5.38 -8.62
CA ARG A 103 -18.50 4.53 -9.73
C ARG A 103 -19.07 5.46 -10.78
N HIS A 104 -18.69 5.27 -12.03
CA HIS A 104 -19.53 5.64 -13.16
C HIS A 104 -21.02 5.51 -12.77
N SER A 105 -21.70 6.66 -12.74
CA SER A 105 -23.12 6.77 -13.02
C SER A 105 -23.21 7.65 -14.25
#